data_AF-A0A6B3F380-F1
#
_entry.id   AF-A0A6B3F380-F1
#
_cell.length_a   1.000
_cell.length_b   1.000
_cell.length_c   1.000
_cell.angle_alpha   90.00
_cell.angle_beta   90.00
_cell.angle_gamma   90.00
#
_symmetry.space_group_name_H-M   'P 1'
#
loop_
_entity.id
_entity.type
_entity.pdbx_description
1 polymer ?
#
loop_
_entity_poly.entity_id
_entity_poly.type
_entity_poly.pdbx_seq_one_letter_code
_entity_poly.pdbx_strand_id
1 'polypeptide(L)' 'TANCPGRTRPEPPPREVRPTVLATLRLLAPAPAYVTNRLGDVLAHTPGFAALLAPSGLLDTPAPNLTRYVFTDPRARATF' A
#
# COMPACT_ATOMS: atom_id res chain seq x y z
N THR A 1 22.97 29.77 20.54
CA THR A 1 22.66 28.61 19.66
C THR A 1 21.28 28.83 19.08
N ALA A 2 21.18 29.05 17.76
CA ALA A 2 19.91 29.38 17.11
C ALA A 2 19.01 28.12 17.02
N ASN A 3 17.81 28.21 17.59
CA ASN A 3 16.78 27.19 17.49
C ASN A 3 16.00 27.39 16.19
N CYS A 4 16.24 26.56 15.16
CA CYS A 4 15.53 26.63 13.89
C CYS A 4 14.07 26.14 14.08
N PRO A 5 13.05 26.99 13.91
CA PRO A 5 11.64 26.66 14.19
C PRO A 5 10.98 25.75 13.12
N GLY A 6 11.76 25.11 12.25
CA GLY A 6 11.26 24.44 11.04
C GLY A 6 11.37 22.91 11.03
N ARG A 7 11.87 22.25 12.09
CA ARG A 7 12.00 20.78 12.09
C ARG A 7 10.70 20.13 12.53
N THR A 8 9.67 20.20 11.70
CA THR A 8 8.46 19.40 11.90
C THR A 8 8.82 17.94 11.66
N ARG A 9 8.76 17.11 12.70
CA ARG A 9 8.93 15.66 12.55
C ARG A 9 7.82 15.16 11.64
N PRO A 10 8.12 14.45 10.54
CA PRO A 10 7.09 13.87 9.70
C PRO A 10 6.23 12.94 10.54
N GLU A 11 4.91 13.13 10.49
CA GLU A 11 3.99 12.19 11.11
C GLU A 11 4.22 10.79 10.50
N PRO A 12 4.26 9.73 11.32
CA PRO A 12 4.35 8.37 10.82
C PRO A 12 3.24 8.11 9.78
N PRO A 13 3.54 7.38 8.69
CA PRO A 13 2.52 7.07 7.70
C PRO A 13 1.36 6.30 8.35
N PRO A 14 0.10 6.60 7.98
CA PRO A 14 -1.05 5.86 8.48
C PRO A 14 -0.90 4.38 8.15
N ARG A 15 -1.07 3.53 9.17
CA ARG A 15 -1.07 2.07 9.04
C ARG A 15 -2.47 1.48 9.12
N GLU A 16 -3.45 2.29 9.50
CA GLU A 16 -4.84 1.89 9.68
C GLU A 16 -5.72 2.55 8.62
N VAL A 17 -6.70 1.79 8.14
CA VAL A 17 -7.69 2.26 7.17
C VAL A 17 -8.95 2.69 7.91
N ARG A 18 -9.46 3.88 7.60
CA ARG A 18 -10.71 4.38 8.19
C ARG A 18 -11.87 3.40 7.92
N PRO A 19 -12.76 3.15 8.89
CA PRO A 19 -13.85 2.17 8.73
C PRO A 19 -14.72 2.38 7.49
N THR A 20 -15.05 3.63 7.14
CA THR A 20 -15.84 3.95 5.94
C THR A 20 -15.12 3.54 4.66
N VAL A 21 -13.80 3.75 4.58
CA VAL A 21 -13.00 3.35 3.41
C VAL A 21 -12.95 1.83 3.29
N LEU A 22 -12.84 1.10 4.42
CA LEU A 22 -12.95 -0.37 4.41
C LEU A 22 -14.33 -0.84 3.95
N ALA A 23 -15.41 -0.16 4.37
CA ALA A 23 -16.76 -0.47 3.92
C ALA A 23 -16.90 -0.26 2.40
N THR A 24 -16.42 0.86 1.88
CA THR A 24 -16.41 1.13 0.43
C THR A 24 -15.57 0.09 -0.32
N LEU A 25 -14.37 -0.25 0.17
CA LEU A 25 -13.51 -1.26 -0.46
C LEU A 25 -14.20 -2.62 -0.55
N ARG A 26 -14.97 -3.01 0.46
CA ARG A 26 -15.73 -4.27 0.47
C ARG A 26 -16.83 -4.30 -0.60
N LEU A 27 -17.45 -3.17 -0.91
CA LEU A 27 -18.46 -3.08 -1.97
C LEU A 27 -17.88 -3.33 -3.37
N LEU A 28 -16.57 -3.18 -3.55
CA LEU A 28 -15.89 -3.41 -4.82
C LEU A 28 -15.56 -4.89 -5.07
N ALA A 29 -15.69 -5.78 -4.07
CA ALA A 29 -15.45 -7.20 -4.29
C ALA A 29 -16.55 -7.80 -5.21
N PRO A 30 -16.19 -8.70 -6.15
CA PRO A 30 -14.89 -9.35 -6.33
C PRO A 30 -13.90 -8.59 -7.24
N ALA A 31 -14.22 -7.38 -7.71
CA ALA A 31 -13.32 -6.63 -8.59
C ALA A 31 -11.98 -6.30 -7.87
N PRO A 32 -10.85 -6.29 -8.60
CA PRO A 32 -9.57 -5.89 -8.05
C PRO A 32 -9.58 -4.43 -7.58
N ALA A 33 -9.38 -4.22 -6.28
CA ALA A 33 -9.23 -2.90 -5.68
C ALA A 33 -8.36 -2.98 -4.42
N TYR A 34 -7.69 -1.87 -4.09
CA TYR A 34 -6.82 -1.76 -2.91
C TYR A 34 -6.77 -0.32 -2.41
N VAL A 35 -6.31 -0.16 -1.17
CA VAL A 35 -6.08 1.12 -0.52
C VAL A 35 -4.60 1.25 -0.24
N THR A 36 -4.02 2.40 -0.58
CA THR A 36 -2.62 2.70 -0.33
C THR A 36 -2.41 4.06 0.32
N ASN A 37 -1.29 4.21 1.03
CA ASN A 37 -0.86 5.51 1.53
C ASN A 37 0.07 6.22 0.53
N ARG A 38 0.50 7.45 0.88
CA ARG A 38 1.41 8.26 0.05
C ARG A 38 2.79 7.65 -0.19
N LEU A 39 3.19 6.65 0.60
CA LEU A 39 4.46 5.94 0.44
C LEU A 39 4.33 4.67 -0.41
N GLY A 40 3.11 4.29 -0.79
CA GLY A 40 2.82 3.09 -1.57
C GLY A 40 2.56 1.84 -0.73
N ASP A 41 2.45 1.93 0.60
CA ASP A 41 2.09 0.77 1.43
C ASP A 41 0.64 0.37 1.08
N VAL A 42 0.41 -0.91 0.83
CA VAL A 42 -0.94 -1.46 0.63
C VAL A 42 -1.54 -1.73 2.00
N LEU A 43 -2.52 -0.93 2.40
CA LEU A 43 -3.12 -0.94 3.74
C LEU A 43 -4.32 -1.90 3.84
N ALA A 44 -5.02 -2.11 2.72
CA ALA A 44 -6.11 -3.07 2.59
C ALA A 44 -6.33 -3.40 1.11
N HIS A 45 -6.88 -4.57 0.81
CA HIS A 45 -7.19 -4.97 -0.56
C HIS A 45 -8.42 -5.89 -0.62
N THR A 46 -9.03 -5.98 -1.80
CA THR A 46 -10.08 -6.98 -2.07
C THR A 46 -9.46 -8.37 -2.32
N PRO A 47 -10.22 -9.46 -2.17
CA PRO A 47 -9.77 -10.79 -2.59
C PRO A 47 -9.42 -10.86 -4.08
N GLY A 48 -10.14 -10.11 -4.94
CA GLY A 48 -9.85 -10.04 -6.37
C GLY A 48 -8.47 -9.43 -6.67
N PHE A 49 -8.07 -8.41 -5.91
CA PHE A 49 -6.73 -7.86 -6.03
C PHE A 49 -5.65 -8.85 -5.57
N ALA A 50 -5.91 -9.59 -4.49
CA ALA A 50 -5.00 -10.63 -4.02
C ALA A 50 -4.83 -11.76 -5.05
N ALA A 51 -5.94 -12.23 -5.63
CA ALA A 51 -5.88 -13.25 -6.67
C ALA A 51 -5.13 -12.78 -7.92
N LEU A 52 -5.34 -11.52 -8.32
CA LEU A 52 -4.65 -10.92 -9.47
C LEU A 52 -3.14 -10.83 -9.26
N LEU A 53 -2.69 -10.44 -8.06
CA LEU A 53 -1.27 -10.22 -7.77
C LEU A 53 -0.57 -11.39 -7.07
N ALA A 54 -1.27 -12.48 -6.77
CA ALA A 54 -0.65 -13.68 -6.20
C ALA A 54 0.58 -14.17 -6.99
N PRO A 55 0.60 -14.18 -8.33
CA PRO A 55 1.77 -14.63 -9.09
C PRO A 55 2.97 -13.66 -9.02
N SER A 56 2.76 -12.39 -8.68
CA SER A 56 3.84 -11.39 -8.68
C SER A 56 4.69 -11.46 -7.40
N GLY A 57 4.13 -12.01 -6.33
CA GLY A 57 4.74 -12.01 -4.99
C GLY A 57 4.71 -10.66 -4.29
N LEU A 58 3.99 -9.66 -4.82
CA LEU A 58 3.84 -8.34 -4.18
C LEU A 58 3.31 -8.45 -2.74
N LEU A 59 2.42 -9.41 -2.50
CA LEU A 59 1.72 -9.58 -1.23
C LEU A 59 2.39 -10.61 -0.30
N ASP A 60 3.58 -11.11 -0.64
CA ASP A 60 4.30 -12.14 0.15
C ASP A 60 4.95 -11.58 1.43
N THR A 61 4.90 -10.26 1.63
CA THR A 61 5.47 -9.57 2.80
C THR A 61 4.37 -9.11 3.75
N PRO A 62 4.60 -9.12 5.08
CA PRO A 62 3.64 -8.59 6.06
C PRO A 62 3.30 -7.10 5.89
N ALA A 63 4.16 -6.33 5.20
CA ALA A 63 3.95 -4.91 4.92
C ALA A 63 4.21 -4.64 3.42
N PRO A 64 3.25 -5.02 2.55
CA PRO A 64 3.39 -4.87 1.11
C PRO A 64 3.43 -3.38 0.72
N ASN A 65 4.37 -3.03 -0.15
CA ASN A 65 4.53 -1.67 -0.66
C ASN A 65 4.76 -1.70 -2.17
N LEU A 66 3.82 -1.13 -2.92
CA LEU A 66 3.80 -1.15 -4.38
C LEU A 66 4.99 -0.39 -4.97
N THR A 67 5.29 0.80 -4.45
CA THR A 67 6.42 1.62 -4.90
C THR A 67 7.74 0.87 -4.72
N ARG A 68 7.97 0.30 -3.54
CA ARG A 68 9.16 -0.50 -3.24
C ARG A 68 9.24 -1.69 -4.20
N TYR A 69 8.16 -2.43 -4.37
CA TYR A 69 8.13 -3.59 -5.25
C TYR A 69 8.49 -3.20 -6.70
N VAL A 70 7.80 -2.22 -7.28
CA VAL A 70 7.99 -1.78 -8.66
C VAL A 70 9.44 -1.35 -8.95
N PHE A 71 10.08 -0.64 -8.00
CA PHE A 71 11.41 -0.07 -8.24
C PHE A 71 12.57 -0.89 -7.70
N THR A 72 12.33 -1.89 -6.84
CA THR A 72 13.42 -2.63 -6.17
C THR A 72 13.36 -4.14 -6.35
N ASP A 73 12.19 -4.71 -6.65
CA ASP A 73 12.06 -6.16 -6.84
C ASP A 73 12.30 -6.54 -8.32
N PRO A 74 13.24 -7.45 -8.62
CA PRO A 74 13.49 -7.92 -9.98
C PRO A 74 12.25 -8.52 -10.67
N ARG A 75 11.34 -9.13 -9.91
CA ARG A 75 10.10 -9.75 -10.41
C ARG A 75 9.14 -8.72 -11.01
N ALA A 76 9.24 -7.45 -10.60
CA ALA A 76 8.36 -6.39 -11.06
C ALA A 76 8.39 -6.21 -12.59
N ARG A 77 9.54 -6.44 -13.24
CA ARG A 77 9.71 -6.33 -14.70
C ARG A 77 8.88 -7.31 -15.52
N ALA A 78 8.40 -8.39 -14.90
CA ALA A 78 7.52 -9.35 -15.56
C ALA A 78 6.03 -9.00 -15.36
N THR A 79 5.74 -8.05 -14.45
CA THR A 79 4.37 -7.68 -14.05
C THR A 79 3.98 -6.27 -14.53
N PHE A 80 4.94 -5.35 -14.65
CA PHE A 80 4.80 -3.95 -15.05
C PHE A 80 5.78 -3.60 -16.18
#